data_AF-A0A7G9QVN3-F1
#
_entry.id   AF-A0A7G9QVN3-F1
#
_cell.length_a   1.000
_cell.length_b   1.000
_cell.length_c   1.000
_cell.angle_alpha   90.00
_cell.angle_beta   90.00
_cell.angle_gamma   90.00
#
_symmetry.space_group_name_H-M   'P 1'
#
loop_
_entity.id
_entity.type
_entity.pdbx_description
1 polymer ?
#
loop_
_entity_poly.entity_id
_entity_poly.type
_entity_poly.pdbx_seq_one_letter_code
_entity_poly.pdbx_strand_id
1 'polypeptide(L)'
;MSYLVLARKWRPRRFAELVGQEHVVRALTNALETGRVHHAFLFTGTRGVGKTTIARIFAKSLNCERGTSADPCGECETCKAIDAGRYIDLLEIDAASNTGVDNVRELIENAQYMPSRGRYKVYLIDEVHMLSKAAFNALLKTLEEPPEHVKFLFATTDPEKLLVTVLSRCLQFNLKRLDEAQIRGQIAKILAAENIEADEDAVAQLAKAADGSLRDGLSLLDQAIAYTGGRLDGEAVAAMLGTVDRSRVQALLAALADGDGARLLDEAAQLAEFSPDWASILDAFAQALHRIQVKQLVPGVDVGSDAIDVETLATRLRPELVQLWYQMALNGRRDLGYAPSPRSGFEMTLLRMLAFRPDAPGAQATMPQPQPATAHTASQSSQARADAAARARAAMAEAAPASPQAPPPAPVSAPIAAPVSAPAEMPIAPKPRVADVAPAGHAYASAASTMLVTDTEHWLELVARCGLRGPAKLLAENAAFLAHGDGVLKLSLAPEQEHLKSPSLVLQLCDAIGRQLGGDVQVRFEIGQPRGETANVRNARERDARQSDAESGFAADPAIQRLVQAHGAQIVPDSIRPLDRS
;
A
#
# COMPACT_ATOMS: atom_id res chain seq x y z
N MET A 1 11.07 -14.93 34.21
CA MET A 1 11.36 -13.60 33.61
C MET A 1 10.75 -13.60 32.22
N SER A 2 9.89 -12.63 31.89
CA SER A 2 9.26 -12.56 30.56
C SER A 2 10.35 -12.38 29.50
N TYR A 3 10.47 -13.34 28.58
CA TYR A 3 11.38 -13.23 27.44
C TYR A 3 11.02 -11.96 26.65
N LEU A 4 11.92 -10.98 26.65
CA LEU A 4 11.78 -9.74 25.90
C LEU A 4 12.45 -9.95 24.54
N VAL A 5 11.65 -9.83 23.48
CA VAL A 5 12.10 -9.80 22.07
C VAL A 5 13.30 -8.85 21.95
N LEU A 6 14.36 -9.27 21.24
CA LEU A 6 15.61 -8.50 21.07
C LEU A 6 15.32 -7.11 20.50
N ALA A 7 14.38 -7.00 19.57
CA ALA A 7 13.95 -5.72 19.00
C ALA A 7 13.45 -4.70 20.07
N ARG A 8 12.96 -5.17 21.22
CA ARG A 8 12.55 -4.32 22.36
C ARG A 8 13.68 -4.15 23.38
N LYS A 9 14.46 -5.21 23.66
CA LYS A 9 15.58 -5.18 24.60
C LYS A 9 16.69 -4.22 24.14
N TRP A 10 17.03 -4.28 22.87
CA TRP A 10 18.11 -3.51 22.22
C TRP A 10 17.64 -2.22 21.57
N ARG A 11 16.44 -1.73 21.93
CA ARG A 11 15.97 -0.44 21.44
C ARG A 11 16.90 0.67 21.94
N PRO A 12 17.50 1.48 21.05
CA PRO A 12 18.39 2.58 21.45
C PRO A 12 17.74 3.50 22.48
N ARG A 13 18.49 3.88 23.51
CA ARG A 13 18.05 4.80 24.58
C ARG A 13 18.70 6.17 24.54
N ARG A 14 19.75 6.32 23.72
CA ARG A 14 20.55 7.52 23.54
C ARG A 14 20.82 7.78 22.06
N PHE A 15 21.10 9.03 21.70
CA PHE A 15 21.43 9.38 20.31
C PHE A 15 22.69 8.69 19.79
N ALA A 16 23.66 8.41 20.66
CA ALA A 16 24.91 7.72 20.29
C ALA A 16 24.74 6.24 19.92
N GLU A 17 23.63 5.61 20.31
CA GLU A 17 23.32 4.20 20.02
C GLU A 17 22.56 4.03 18.70
N LEU A 18 22.10 5.12 18.09
CA LEU A 18 21.43 5.08 16.78
C LEU A 18 22.44 4.85 15.67
N VAL A 19 22.10 3.92 14.77
CA VAL A 19 22.94 3.55 13.63
C VAL A 19 22.48 4.32 12.38
N GLY A 20 23.41 4.87 11.61
CA GLY A 20 23.20 5.37 10.24
C GLY A 20 22.34 6.63 10.07
N GLN A 21 21.97 7.33 11.15
CA GLN A 21 21.14 8.54 11.11
C GLN A 21 21.90 9.78 11.61
N GLU A 22 23.18 9.91 11.28
CA GLU A 22 24.04 10.96 11.84
C GLU A 22 23.52 12.38 11.52
N HIS A 23 22.91 12.58 10.35
CA HIS A 23 22.37 13.88 9.95
C HIS A 23 21.19 14.32 10.82
N VAL A 24 20.28 13.39 11.15
CA VAL A 24 19.12 13.68 12.03
C VAL A 24 19.60 13.92 13.45
N VAL A 25 20.48 13.04 13.95
CA VAL A 25 21.03 13.14 15.31
C VAL A 25 21.75 14.47 15.52
N ARG A 26 22.57 14.90 14.55
CA ARG A 26 23.28 16.19 14.63
C ARG A 26 22.31 17.38 14.64
N ALA A 27 21.28 17.35 13.81
CA ALA A 27 20.28 18.43 13.78
C ALA A 27 19.49 18.53 15.08
N LEU A 28 19.06 17.40 15.65
CA LEU A 28 18.35 17.36 16.94
C LEU A 28 19.26 17.79 18.10
N THR A 29 20.52 17.37 18.08
CA THR A 29 21.53 17.77 19.07
C THR A 29 21.71 19.29 19.08
N ASN A 30 21.91 19.89 17.90
CA ASN A 30 22.02 21.35 17.78
C ASN A 30 20.75 22.08 18.25
N ALA A 31 19.56 21.54 17.96
CA ALA A 31 18.30 22.14 18.42
C ALA A 31 18.17 22.14 19.95
N LEU A 32 18.64 21.08 20.61
CA LEU A 32 18.65 20.96 22.08
C LEU A 32 19.69 21.90 22.71
N GLU A 33 20.91 21.95 22.17
CA GLU A 33 22.00 22.78 22.70
C GLU A 33 21.75 24.28 22.53
N THR A 34 21.16 24.68 21.40
CA THR A 34 20.81 26.09 21.14
C THR A 34 19.53 26.53 21.84
N GLY A 35 18.75 25.61 22.43
CA GLY A 35 17.44 25.87 23.01
C GLY A 35 16.35 26.22 21.98
N ARG A 36 16.64 26.15 20.68
CA ARG A 36 15.71 26.49 19.60
C ARG A 36 14.90 25.26 19.17
N VAL A 37 14.04 24.79 20.06
CA VAL A 37 13.21 23.60 19.83
C VAL A 37 11.90 23.98 19.15
N HIS A 38 11.75 23.56 17.88
CA HIS A 38 10.53 23.74 17.10
C HIS A 38 9.29 23.14 17.81
N HIS A 39 8.09 23.63 17.52
CA HIS A 39 6.87 23.12 18.15
C HIS A 39 6.42 21.78 17.56
N ALA A 40 6.73 21.51 16.29
CA ALA A 40 6.37 20.27 15.60
C ALA A 40 7.53 19.68 14.78
N PHE A 41 7.76 18.38 14.93
CA PHE A 41 8.76 17.60 14.21
C PHE A 41 8.08 16.47 13.45
N LEU A 42 8.50 16.22 12.21
CA LEU A 42 8.00 15.12 11.39
C LEU A 42 9.15 14.19 11.00
N PHE A 43 9.13 12.97 11.52
CA PHE A 43 10.06 11.91 11.16
C PHE A 43 9.44 11.04 10.05
N THR A 44 10.09 11.02 8.89
CA THR A 44 9.68 10.24 7.72
C THR A 44 10.69 9.14 7.44
N GLY A 45 10.26 8.06 6.79
CA GLY A 45 11.16 6.96 6.41
C GLY A 45 10.46 5.61 6.48
N THR A 46 11.09 4.57 5.96
CA THR A 46 10.49 3.23 5.90
C THR A 46 10.20 2.66 7.29
N ARG A 47 9.40 1.59 7.35
CA ARG A 47 9.12 0.90 8.62
C ARG A 47 10.44 0.41 9.24
N GLY A 48 10.53 0.53 10.57
CA GLY A 48 11.64 -0.06 11.33
C GLY A 48 13.01 0.63 11.28
N VAL A 49 13.17 1.75 10.57
CA VAL A 49 14.42 2.56 10.55
C VAL A 49 14.68 3.38 11.83
N GLY A 50 13.73 3.40 12.77
CA GLY A 50 13.92 4.03 14.08
C GLY A 50 13.16 5.34 14.34
N LYS A 51 12.16 5.71 13.52
CA LYS A 51 11.36 6.94 13.68
C LYS A 51 10.85 7.17 15.11
N THR A 52 10.06 6.22 15.63
CA THR A 52 9.49 6.26 16.98
C THR A 52 10.57 6.22 18.06
N THR A 53 11.70 5.56 17.78
CA THR A 53 12.84 5.49 18.72
C THR A 53 13.53 6.84 18.86
N ILE A 54 13.83 7.51 17.74
CA ILE A 54 14.39 8.87 17.74
C ILE A 54 13.44 9.83 18.47
N ALA A 55 12.13 9.76 18.18
CA ALA A 55 11.15 10.61 18.83
C ALA A 55 11.12 10.43 20.36
N ARG A 56 11.19 9.18 20.86
CA ARG A 56 11.27 8.90 22.31
C ARG A 56 12.55 9.43 22.94
N ILE A 57 13.71 9.23 22.30
CA ILE A 57 14.99 9.76 22.80
C ILE A 57 14.93 11.28 22.85
N PHE A 58 14.35 11.93 21.83
CA PHE A 58 14.17 13.37 21.82
C PHE A 58 13.24 13.85 22.94
N ALA A 59 12.10 13.20 23.16
CA ALA A 59 11.20 13.50 24.27
C ALA A 59 11.90 13.35 25.64
N LYS A 60 12.77 12.33 25.76
CA LYS A 60 13.59 12.10 26.95
C LYS A 60 14.62 13.22 27.17
N SER A 61 15.29 13.65 26.11
CA SER A 61 16.22 14.78 26.15
C SER A 61 15.53 16.10 26.54
N LEU A 62 14.28 16.32 26.12
CA LEU A 62 13.52 17.52 26.47
C LEU A 62 13.09 17.56 27.94
N ASN A 63 12.73 16.40 28.50
CA ASN A 63 12.16 16.30 29.85
C ASN A 63 13.14 15.76 30.91
N CYS A 64 14.42 15.59 30.58
CA CYS A 64 15.43 15.13 31.53
C CYS A 64 15.60 16.12 32.69
N GLU A 65 15.60 15.60 33.93
CA GLU A 65 15.76 16.40 35.16
C GLU A 65 17.13 17.07 35.27
N ARG A 66 18.17 16.45 34.69
CA ARG A 66 19.54 17.01 34.64
C ARG A 66 19.69 18.14 33.61
N GLY A 67 18.64 18.47 32.86
CA GLY A 67 18.62 19.53 31.87
C GLY A 67 18.42 19.03 30.43
N THR A 68 18.12 19.97 29.54
CA THR A 68 17.92 19.72 28.11
C THR A 68 19.27 19.50 27.43
N SER A 69 19.58 18.26 27.07
CA SER A 69 20.84 17.90 26.40
C SER A 69 20.64 16.73 25.45
N ALA A 70 21.56 16.56 24.50
CA ALA A 70 21.55 15.44 23.57
C ALA A 70 21.89 14.08 24.23
N ASP A 71 22.51 14.08 25.41
CA ASP A 71 22.75 12.84 26.15
C ASP A 71 21.83 12.76 27.39
N PRO A 72 20.62 12.19 27.25
CA PRO A 72 19.73 12.03 28.39
C PRO A 72 20.35 11.06 29.40
N CYS A 73 20.30 11.41 30.69
CA CYS A 73 21.03 10.68 31.73
C CYS A 73 20.67 9.19 31.84
N GLY A 74 19.44 8.80 31.49
CA GLY A 74 18.97 7.42 31.59
C GLY A 74 18.70 6.92 33.01
N GLU A 75 19.05 7.70 34.03
CA GLU A 75 19.00 7.29 35.44
C GLU A 75 17.87 7.96 36.24
N CYS A 76 17.43 9.16 35.83
CA CYS A 76 16.36 9.88 36.53
C CYS A 76 14.98 9.20 36.34
N GLU A 77 14.03 9.54 37.20
CA GLU A 77 12.69 8.93 37.16
C GLU A 77 11.99 9.22 35.85
N THR A 78 12.12 10.45 35.34
CA THR A 78 11.57 10.82 34.02
C THR A 78 12.14 9.97 32.89
N CYS A 79 13.47 9.79 32.86
CA CYS A 79 14.14 8.97 31.85
C CYS A 79 13.67 7.50 31.89
N LYS A 80 13.57 6.91 33.09
CA LYS A 80 13.12 5.54 33.29
C LYS A 80 11.64 5.37 32.94
N ALA A 81 10.81 6.35 33.27
CA ALA A 81 9.38 6.34 32.97
C ALA A 81 9.10 6.41 31.47
N ILE A 82 9.86 7.22 30.72
CA ILE A 82 9.77 7.32 29.26
C ILE A 82 10.19 6.00 28.60
N ASP A 83 11.32 5.41 29.01
CA ASP A 83 11.79 4.12 28.49
C ASP A 83 10.78 2.99 28.76
N ALA A 84 10.06 3.07 29.89
CA ALA A 84 9.00 2.14 30.25
C ALA A 84 7.64 2.42 29.57
N GLY A 85 7.50 3.54 28.85
CA GLY A 85 6.25 3.96 28.21
C GLY A 85 5.14 4.35 29.20
N ARG A 86 5.50 4.83 30.40
CA ARG A 86 4.55 5.19 31.48
C ARG A 86 4.67 6.64 31.93
N TYR A 87 5.22 7.50 31.08
CA TYR A 87 5.44 8.90 31.41
C TYR A 87 4.20 9.74 31.06
N ILE A 88 3.64 10.43 32.06
CA ILE A 88 2.34 11.13 31.94
C ILE A 88 2.40 12.25 30.89
N ASP A 89 3.51 12.99 30.83
CA ASP A 89 3.66 14.13 29.90
C ASP A 89 4.21 13.69 28.52
N LEU A 90 4.29 12.39 28.23
CA LEU A 90 4.55 11.84 26.89
C LEU A 90 3.35 10.97 26.49
N LEU A 91 2.47 11.53 25.68
CA LEU A 91 1.32 10.81 25.18
C LEU A 91 1.67 10.20 23.82
N GLU A 92 1.66 8.87 23.77
CA GLU A 92 1.98 8.09 22.58
C GLU A 92 0.70 7.56 21.98
N ILE A 93 0.40 7.97 20.75
CA ILE A 93 -0.81 7.61 20.03
C ILE A 93 -0.38 6.91 18.75
N ASP A 94 -0.85 5.68 18.59
CA ASP A 94 -0.82 5.01 17.30
C ASP A 94 -2.06 5.42 16.51
N ALA A 95 -1.86 6.20 15.44
CA ALA A 95 -2.94 6.68 14.59
C ALA A 95 -3.65 5.53 13.86
N ALA A 96 -3.01 4.38 13.67
CA ALA A 96 -3.68 3.21 13.07
C ALA A 96 -4.78 2.65 13.98
N SER A 97 -4.60 2.73 15.29
CA SER A 97 -5.59 2.28 16.28
C SER A 97 -6.55 3.39 16.72
N ASN A 98 -6.18 4.66 16.52
CA ASN A 98 -6.90 5.84 16.98
C ASN A 98 -7.18 6.83 15.83
N THR A 99 -7.92 6.39 14.81
CA THR A 99 -8.19 7.17 13.59
C THR A 99 -9.26 8.26 13.77
N GLY A 100 -10.06 8.16 14.83
CA GLY A 100 -11.21 9.01 15.12
C GLY A 100 -10.87 10.47 15.43
N VAL A 101 -11.72 11.38 14.98
CA VAL A 101 -11.57 12.84 15.21
C VAL A 101 -11.69 13.18 16.70
N ASP A 102 -12.50 12.44 17.44
CA ASP A 102 -12.79 12.73 18.85
C ASP A 102 -11.58 12.48 19.75
N ASN A 103 -10.80 11.41 19.51
CA ASN A 103 -9.54 11.16 20.23
C ASN A 103 -8.53 12.29 20.05
N VAL A 104 -8.49 12.88 18.84
CA VAL A 104 -7.61 14.01 18.52
C VAL A 104 -8.14 15.31 19.11
N ARG A 105 -9.46 15.50 19.20
CA ARG A 105 -10.05 16.65 19.91
C ARG A 105 -9.75 16.61 21.39
N GLU A 106 -9.92 15.46 22.02
CA GLU A 106 -9.57 15.25 23.43
C GLU A 106 -8.08 15.55 23.68
N LEU A 107 -7.21 15.17 22.74
CA LEU A 107 -5.79 15.52 22.78
C LEU A 107 -5.58 17.05 22.77
N ILE A 108 -6.26 17.76 21.87
CA ILE A 108 -6.14 19.21 21.70
C ILE A 108 -6.64 19.95 22.95
N GLU A 109 -7.75 19.51 23.53
CA GLU A 109 -8.28 20.06 24.78
C GLU A 109 -7.28 19.84 25.92
N ASN A 110 -6.73 18.63 26.02
CA ASN A 110 -5.72 18.30 27.00
C ASN A 110 -4.39 19.06 26.79
N ALA A 111 -4.08 19.50 25.57
CA ALA A 111 -2.83 20.20 25.25
C ALA A 111 -2.76 21.60 25.86
N GLN A 112 -3.91 22.22 26.15
CA GLN A 112 -3.96 23.56 26.73
C GLN A 112 -3.45 23.58 28.18
N TYR A 113 -3.50 22.46 28.89
CA TYR A 113 -3.03 22.36 30.27
C TYR A 113 -1.50 22.22 30.36
N MET A 114 -0.93 22.79 31.43
CA MET A 114 0.50 22.68 31.76
C MET A 114 0.90 21.21 32.01
N PRO A 115 2.18 20.85 31.74
CA PRO A 115 2.70 19.51 32.06
C PRO A 115 2.70 19.28 33.58
N SER A 116 2.50 18.03 33.98
CA SER A 116 2.38 17.65 35.40
C SER A 116 3.73 17.55 36.11
N ARG A 117 4.75 17.02 35.44
CA ARG A 117 6.10 16.81 35.98
C ARG A 117 7.18 17.36 35.06
N GLY A 118 6.99 17.25 33.75
CA GLY A 118 7.96 17.63 32.74
C GLY A 118 8.05 19.13 32.49
N ARG A 119 9.06 19.51 31.69
CA ARG A 119 9.16 20.88 31.13
C ARG A 119 8.22 21.04 29.94
N TYR A 120 8.06 19.97 29.16
CA TYR A 120 7.26 19.94 27.96
C TYR A 120 6.26 18.78 28.00
N LYS A 121 5.06 19.04 27.51
CA LYS A 121 4.06 18.03 27.18
C LYS A 121 4.27 17.60 25.73
N VAL A 122 4.67 16.34 25.54
CA VAL A 122 5.08 15.81 24.25
C VAL A 122 3.99 14.87 23.72
N TYR A 123 3.54 15.12 22.50
CA TYR A 123 2.61 14.26 21.79
C TYR A 123 3.35 13.52 20.69
N LEU A 124 3.50 12.21 20.85
CA LEU A 124 4.10 11.33 19.84
C LEU A 124 2.99 10.61 19.09
N ILE A 125 2.77 11.00 17.83
CA ILE A 125 1.77 10.35 16.96
C ILE A 125 2.50 9.50 15.93
N ASP A 126 2.40 8.18 16.07
CA ASP A 126 2.96 7.22 15.14
C ASP A 126 1.97 6.91 14.01
N GLU A 127 2.52 6.58 12.84
CA GLU A 127 1.79 6.39 11.58
C GLU A 127 0.75 7.49 11.29
N VAL A 128 1.13 8.75 11.48
CA VAL A 128 0.22 9.91 11.42
C VAL A 128 -0.61 9.98 10.13
N HIS A 129 -0.13 9.42 9.02
CA HIS A 129 -0.87 9.34 7.75
C HIS A 129 -2.18 8.53 7.83
N MET A 130 -2.37 7.73 8.87
CA MET A 130 -3.58 6.96 9.14
C MET A 130 -4.70 7.80 9.79
N LEU A 131 -4.40 9.02 10.26
CA LEU A 131 -5.43 9.91 10.80
C LEU A 131 -6.43 10.34 9.72
N SER A 132 -7.70 10.46 10.12
CA SER A 132 -8.74 10.99 9.25
C SER A 132 -8.48 12.46 8.87
N LYS A 133 -8.95 12.90 7.69
CA LYS A 133 -8.81 14.30 7.24
C LYS A 133 -9.41 15.30 8.23
N ALA A 134 -10.51 14.93 8.88
CA ALA A 134 -11.14 15.77 9.89
C ALA A 134 -10.28 15.89 11.17
N ALA A 135 -9.59 14.83 11.58
CA ALA A 135 -8.64 14.87 12.70
C ALA A 135 -7.44 15.79 12.39
N PHE A 136 -6.91 15.73 11.16
CA PHE A 136 -5.85 16.64 10.71
C PHE A 136 -6.28 18.11 10.76
N ASN A 137 -7.49 18.42 10.25
CA ASN A 137 -7.99 19.79 10.26
C ASN A 137 -8.22 20.33 11.67
N ALA A 138 -8.56 19.45 12.64
CA ALA A 138 -8.63 19.84 14.04
C ALA A 138 -7.24 20.22 14.59
N LEU A 139 -6.20 19.45 14.27
CA LEU A 139 -4.82 19.72 14.70
C LEU A 139 -4.23 20.99 14.09
N LEU A 140 -4.67 21.40 12.89
CA LEU A 140 -4.10 22.57 12.21
C LEU A 140 -4.19 23.85 13.06
N LYS A 141 -5.29 24.06 13.78
CA LYS A 141 -5.44 25.24 14.66
C LYS A 141 -4.38 25.27 15.76
N THR A 142 -4.13 24.12 16.38
CA THR A 142 -3.13 23.98 17.45
C THR A 142 -1.70 23.99 16.92
N LEU A 143 -1.47 23.56 15.68
CA LEU A 143 -0.16 23.65 15.02
C LEU A 143 0.18 25.07 14.57
N GLU A 144 -0.83 25.89 14.25
CA GLU A 144 -0.64 27.31 13.91
C GLU A 144 -0.32 28.16 15.14
N GLU A 145 -1.03 27.92 16.24
CA GLU A 145 -0.85 28.64 17.51
C GLU A 145 -0.55 27.65 18.65
N PRO A 146 0.64 27.02 18.66
CA PRO A 146 0.99 26.01 19.66
C PRO A 146 1.31 26.67 21.02
N PRO A 147 0.83 26.11 22.14
CA PRO A 147 1.30 26.50 23.46
C PRO A 147 2.81 26.25 23.61
N GLU A 148 3.53 27.13 24.32
CA GLU A 148 5.00 27.06 24.43
C GLU A 148 5.50 25.75 25.05
N HIS A 149 4.72 25.17 25.97
CA HIS A 149 5.03 23.92 26.67
C HIS A 149 4.67 22.67 25.87
N VAL A 150 4.02 22.79 24.71
CA VAL A 150 3.58 21.64 23.90
C VAL A 150 4.56 21.39 22.76
N LYS A 151 4.90 20.10 22.55
CA LYS A 151 5.73 19.65 21.43
C LYS A 151 5.08 18.46 20.72
N PHE A 152 4.92 18.56 19.41
CA PHE A 152 4.40 17.49 18.56
C PHE A 152 5.53 16.75 17.86
N LEU A 153 5.52 15.42 17.96
CA LEU A 153 6.43 14.52 17.27
C LEU A 153 5.60 13.58 16.41
N PHE A 154 5.64 13.78 15.11
CA PHE A 154 4.95 12.95 14.14
C PHE A 154 5.90 11.92 13.54
N ALA A 155 5.45 10.69 13.35
CA ALA A 155 6.15 9.67 12.60
C ALA A 155 5.25 9.11 11.49
N THR A 156 5.79 8.91 10.29
CA THR A 156 5.04 8.33 9.16
C THR A 156 5.96 7.52 8.24
N THR A 157 5.44 6.44 7.67
CA THR A 157 6.08 5.81 6.49
C THR A 157 5.81 6.56 5.19
N ASP A 158 4.65 7.21 5.09
CA ASP A 158 4.12 7.76 3.84
C ASP A 158 3.89 9.28 3.98
N PRO A 159 4.90 10.14 3.73
CA PRO A 159 4.74 11.59 3.85
C PRO A 159 3.80 12.19 2.80
N GLU A 160 3.67 11.56 1.63
CA GLU A 160 2.83 12.05 0.52
C GLU A 160 1.33 12.02 0.82
N LYS A 161 0.91 11.16 1.75
CA LYS A 161 -0.50 11.09 2.21
C LYS A 161 -0.85 12.23 3.17
N LEU A 162 0.13 12.97 3.68
CA LEU A 162 -0.09 14.09 4.58
C LEU A 162 -0.50 15.34 3.83
N LEU A 163 -1.36 16.15 4.46
CA LEU A 163 -1.74 17.44 3.91
C LEU A 163 -0.53 18.38 3.88
N VAL A 164 -0.36 19.09 2.76
CA VAL A 164 0.74 20.06 2.56
C VAL A 164 0.74 21.14 3.66
N THR A 165 -0.43 21.48 4.20
CA THR A 165 -0.59 22.43 5.31
C THR A 165 0.07 21.96 6.61
N VAL A 166 0.12 20.66 6.87
CA VAL A 166 0.83 20.08 8.02
C VAL A 166 2.33 20.05 7.75
N LEU A 167 2.72 19.62 6.54
CA LEU A 167 4.12 19.54 6.12
C LEU A 167 4.84 20.89 6.22
N SER A 168 4.16 21.99 5.89
CA SER A 168 4.73 23.35 5.95
C SER A 168 4.93 23.87 7.38
N ARG A 169 4.25 23.28 8.37
CA ARG A 169 4.29 23.68 9.79
C ARG A 169 5.17 22.74 10.63
N CYS A 170 5.79 21.73 10.02
CA CYS A 170 6.63 20.77 10.71
C CYS A 170 8.09 20.87 10.22
N LEU A 171 9.04 20.72 11.13
CA LEU A 171 10.42 20.47 10.75
C LEU A 171 10.58 19.01 10.34
N GLN A 172 10.90 18.76 9.07
CA GLN A 172 10.92 17.42 8.49
C GLN A 172 12.31 16.79 8.57
N PHE A 173 12.36 15.55 9.04
CA PHE A 173 13.54 14.72 9.09
C PHE A 173 13.29 13.40 8.38
N ASN A 174 13.97 13.21 7.25
CA ASN A 174 13.92 11.96 6.50
C ASN A 174 15.00 11.00 7.02
N LEU A 175 14.56 9.87 7.58
CA LEU A 175 15.41 8.78 8.02
C LEU A 175 15.72 7.87 6.83
N LYS A 176 17.00 7.62 6.60
CA LYS A 176 17.46 6.78 5.49
C LYS A 176 17.27 5.30 5.84
N ARG A 177 17.12 4.47 4.80
CA ARG A 177 17.31 3.01 4.96
C ARG A 177 18.75 2.76 5.43
N LEU A 178 18.91 1.76 6.29
CA LEU A 178 20.23 1.35 6.77
C LEU A 178 20.94 0.51 5.71
N ASP A 179 22.25 0.69 5.60
CA ASP A 179 23.07 -0.13 4.71
C ASP A 179 23.21 -1.55 5.28
N GLU A 180 23.36 -2.55 4.40
CA GLU A 180 23.48 -3.95 4.81
C GLU A 180 24.67 -4.16 5.77
N ALA A 181 25.80 -3.47 5.53
CA ALA A 181 26.97 -3.52 6.41
C ALA A 181 26.67 -2.97 7.82
N GLN A 182 25.84 -1.93 7.92
CA GLN A 182 25.44 -1.35 9.20
C GLN A 182 24.54 -2.30 9.99
N ILE A 183 23.56 -2.93 9.32
CA ILE A 183 22.67 -3.93 9.94
C ILE A 183 23.49 -5.15 10.38
N ARG A 184 24.35 -5.68 9.51
CA ARG A 184 25.24 -6.80 9.80
C ARG A 184 26.11 -6.52 11.02
N GLY A 185 26.76 -5.36 11.06
CA GLY A 185 27.58 -4.95 12.20
C GLY A 185 26.79 -4.83 13.50
N GLN A 186 25.54 -4.38 13.43
CA GLN A 186 24.68 -4.28 14.62
C GLN A 186 24.19 -5.65 15.10
N ILE A 187 23.79 -6.55 14.19
CA ILE A 187 23.40 -7.92 14.53
C ILE A 187 24.57 -8.66 15.18
N ALA A 188 25.79 -8.54 14.61
CA ALA A 188 26.99 -9.15 15.18
C ALA A 188 27.30 -8.66 16.60
N LYS A 189 27.17 -7.35 16.86
CA LYS A 189 27.32 -6.79 18.22
C LYS A 189 26.31 -7.36 19.21
N ILE A 190 25.05 -7.51 18.78
CA ILE A 190 23.98 -8.04 19.63
C ILE A 190 24.20 -9.52 19.93
N LEU A 191 24.58 -10.32 18.93
CA LEU A 191 24.92 -11.73 19.09
C LEU A 191 26.08 -11.94 20.07
N ALA A 192 27.14 -11.13 19.94
CA ALA A 192 28.27 -11.16 20.86
C ALA A 192 27.86 -10.80 22.29
N ALA A 193 26.94 -9.84 22.48
CA ALA A 193 26.46 -9.44 23.79
C ALA A 193 25.49 -10.45 24.43
N GLU A 194 24.74 -11.20 23.63
CA GLU A 194 23.84 -12.27 24.10
C GLU A 194 24.54 -13.64 24.21
N ASN A 195 25.84 -13.73 23.87
CA ASN A 195 26.63 -14.97 23.82
C ASN A 195 26.00 -16.06 22.92
N ILE A 196 25.56 -15.67 21.72
CA ILE A 196 24.98 -16.58 20.73
C ILE A 196 26.00 -16.79 19.61
N GLU A 197 26.36 -18.05 19.35
CA GLU A 197 27.23 -18.42 18.23
C GLU A 197 26.47 -18.30 16.90
N ALA A 198 27.12 -17.68 15.91
CA ALA A 198 26.53 -17.47 14.59
C ALA A 198 27.60 -17.50 13.49
N ASP A 199 27.25 -18.12 12.36
CA ASP A 199 28.07 -18.09 11.15
C ASP A 199 27.98 -16.70 10.48
N GLU A 200 29.08 -16.24 9.87
CA GLU A 200 29.08 -14.95 9.14
C GLU A 200 28.07 -14.94 7.99
N ASP A 201 27.83 -16.09 7.35
CA ASP A 201 26.85 -16.22 6.28
C ASP A 201 25.41 -16.06 6.80
N ALA A 202 25.09 -16.65 7.95
CA ALA A 202 23.78 -16.49 8.59
C ALA A 202 23.48 -15.00 8.90
N VAL A 203 24.47 -14.28 9.43
CA VAL A 203 24.35 -12.84 9.71
C VAL A 203 24.18 -12.02 8.43
N ALA A 204 24.90 -12.38 7.36
CA ALA A 204 24.76 -11.74 6.05
C ALA A 204 23.36 -11.94 5.45
N GLN A 205 22.84 -13.17 5.52
CA GLN A 205 21.49 -13.50 5.04
C GLN A 205 20.41 -12.73 5.81
N LEU A 206 20.51 -12.66 7.15
CA LEU A 206 19.58 -11.88 7.98
C LEU A 206 19.65 -10.38 7.68
N ALA A 207 20.86 -9.83 7.51
CA ALA A 207 21.03 -8.42 7.18
C ALA A 207 20.44 -8.08 5.80
N LYS A 208 20.59 -8.97 4.82
CA LYS A 208 19.97 -8.84 3.50
C LYS A 208 18.44 -8.94 3.57
N ALA A 209 17.92 -9.91 4.32
CA ALA A 209 16.47 -10.11 4.51
C ALA A 209 15.79 -8.95 5.27
N ALA A 210 16.55 -8.19 6.07
CA ALA A 210 16.06 -7.04 6.80
C ALA A 210 15.67 -5.83 5.92
N ASP A 211 16.07 -5.79 4.63
CA ASP A 211 15.74 -4.74 3.64
C ASP A 211 15.90 -3.29 4.17
N GLY A 212 16.97 -3.02 4.91
CA GLY A 212 17.26 -1.69 5.45
C GLY A 212 16.51 -1.32 6.74
N SER A 213 15.73 -2.25 7.32
CA SER A 213 15.00 -2.11 8.58
C SER A 213 15.66 -2.89 9.71
N LEU A 214 16.24 -2.19 10.69
CA LEU A 214 16.86 -2.85 11.84
C LEU A 214 15.85 -3.60 12.70
N ARG A 215 14.62 -3.06 12.84
CA ARG A 215 13.56 -3.72 13.61
C ARG A 215 13.18 -5.07 13.01
N ASP A 216 13.05 -5.14 11.69
CA ASP A 216 12.68 -6.38 11.01
C ASP A 216 13.86 -7.36 11.04
N GLY A 217 15.10 -6.89 10.85
CA GLY A 217 16.30 -7.70 11.03
C GLY A 217 16.43 -8.33 12.42
N LEU A 218 16.15 -7.59 13.50
CA LEU A 218 16.14 -8.14 14.86
C LEU A 218 14.97 -9.11 15.11
N SER A 219 13.83 -8.88 14.46
CA SER A 219 12.68 -9.78 14.55
C SER A 219 12.96 -11.11 13.84
N LEU A 220 13.64 -11.07 12.69
CA LEU A 220 14.13 -12.25 11.97
C LEU A 220 15.22 -12.97 12.78
N LEU A 221 16.10 -12.22 13.44
CA LEU A 221 17.12 -12.79 14.32
C LEU A 221 16.50 -13.58 15.48
N ASP A 222 15.49 -13.02 16.17
CA ASP A 222 14.75 -13.72 17.23
C ASP A 222 14.09 -15.01 16.71
N GLN A 223 13.49 -14.96 15.52
CA GLN A 223 12.90 -16.13 14.87
C GLN A 223 13.97 -17.19 14.56
N ALA A 224 15.13 -16.77 14.06
CA ALA A 224 16.23 -17.66 13.73
C ALA A 224 16.82 -18.34 14.98
N ILE A 225 16.94 -17.61 16.09
CA ILE A 225 17.38 -18.16 17.38
C ILE A 225 16.37 -19.21 17.87
N ALA A 226 15.07 -18.91 17.79
CA ALA A 226 14.02 -19.84 18.18
C ALA A 226 13.97 -21.09 17.29
N TYR A 227 14.22 -20.95 15.99
CA TYR A 227 14.21 -22.03 15.02
C TYR A 227 15.41 -22.99 15.17
N THR A 228 16.61 -22.43 15.40
CA THR A 228 17.86 -23.20 15.48
C THR A 228 18.19 -23.74 16.87
N GLY A 229 17.49 -23.29 17.91
CA GLY A 229 17.75 -23.70 19.29
C GLY A 229 19.00 -23.08 19.91
N GLY A 230 19.51 -21.97 19.36
CA GLY A 230 20.53 -21.14 19.99
C GLY A 230 21.89 -21.04 19.27
N ARG A 231 22.10 -21.76 18.16
CA ARG A 231 23.27 -21.58 17.29
C ARG A 231 22.83 -21.30 15.86
N LEU A 232 23.26 -20.17 15.30
CA LEU A 232 22.80 -19.73 13.98
C LEU A 232 23.69 -20.28 12.88
N ASP A 233 23.29 -21.43 12.33
CA ASP A 233 23.91 -22.02 11.14
C ASP A 233 23.35 -21.40 9.85
N GLY A 234 24.21 -21.14 8.85
CA GLY A 234 23.81 -20.51 7.59
C GLY A 234 22.73 -21.27 6.81
N GLU A 235 22.79 -22.61 6.81
CA GLU A 235 21.81 -23.46 6.11
C GLU A 235 20.43 -23.43 6.80
N ALA A 236 20.40 -23.47 8.13
CA ALA A 236 19.16 -23.43 8.89
C ALA A 236 18.46 -22.06 8.79
N VAL A 237 19.24 -20.97 8.80
CA VAL A 237 18.71 -19.62 8.56
C VAL A 237 18.19 -19.47 7.14
N ALA A 238 18.87 -20.03 6.15
CA ALA A 238 18.41 -20.01 4.77
C ALA A 238 17.08 -20.76 4.59
N ALA A 239 16.94 -21.92 5.24
CA ALA A 239 15.70 -22.69 5.26
C ALA A 239 14.57 -21.91 5.95
N MET A 240 14.84 -21.24 7.08
CA MET A 240 13.85 -20.43 7.79
C MET A 240 13.37 -19.24 6.96
N LEU A 241 14.30 -18.50 6.32
CA LEU A 241 13.97 -17.34 5.49
C LEU A 241 13.24 -17.73 4.20
N GLY A 242 13.14 -19.03 3.89
CA GLY A 242 12.68 -19.51 2.59
C GLY A 242 13.54 -18.97 1.45
N THR A 243 14.77 -18.53 1.76
CA THR A 243 15.71 -18.06 0.75
C THR A 243 16.06 -19.25 -0.12
N VAL A 244 15.65 -19.13 -1.37
CA VAL A 244 15.83 -20.14 -2.41
C VAL A 244 17.29 -20.54 -2.41
N ASP A 245 17.53 -21.84 -2.26
CA ASP A 245 18.85 -22.41 -2.44
C ASP A 245 19.35 -21.98 -3.83
N ARG A 246 20.40 -21.16 -3.84
CA ARG A 246 20.96 -20.58 -5.07
C ARG A 246 21.47 -21.68 -6.00
N SER A 247 21.75 -22.87 -5.48
CA SER A 247 22.04 -24.08 -6.27
C SER A 247 20.85 -24.51 -7.14
N ARG A 248 19.62 -24.35 -6.66
CA ARG A 248 18.38 -24.65 -7.42
C ARG A 248 18.16 -23.65 -8.53
N VAL A 249 18.41 -22.36 -8.28
CA VAL A 249 18.35 -21.31 -9.32
C VAL A 249 19.39 -21.59 -10.41
N GLN A 250 20.61 -22.01 -10.03
CA GLN A 250 21.63 -22.46 -10.97
C GLN A 250 21.16 -23.67 -11.78
N ALA A 251 20.51 -24.67 -11.15
CA ALA A 251 19.98 -25.84 -11.85
C ALA A 251 18.88 -25.47 -12.86
N LEU A 252 17.96 -24.57 -12.50
CA LEU A 252 16.94 -24.04 -13.40
C LEU A 252 17.55 -23.26 -14.58
N LEU A 253 18.54 -22.40 -14.32
CA LEU A 253 19.25 -21.65 -15.37
C LEU A 253 20.01 -22.59 -16.31
N ALA A 254 20.64 -23.63 -15.77
CA ALA A 254 21.32 -24.65 -16.57
C ALA A 254 20.34 -25.43 -17.45
N ALA A 255 19.20 -25.88 -16.90
CA ALA A 255 18.16 -26.57 -17.66
C ALA A 255 17.57 -25.67 -18.77
N LEU A 256 17.34 -24.39 -18.48
CA LEU A 256 16.92 -23.41 -19.48
C LEU A 256 17.99 -23.20 -20.54
N ALA A 257 19.27 -23.10 -20.17
CA ALA A 257 20.38 -23.00 -21.11
C ALA A 257 20.45 -24.23 -22.04
N ASP A 258 20.26 -25.42 -21.49
CA ASP A 258 20.25 -26.69 -22.22
C ASP A 258 19.00 -26.87 -23.11
N GLY A 259 17.92 -26.12 -22.83
CA GLY A 259 16.63 -26.30 -23.50
C GLY A 259 15.88 -27.55 -23.07
N ASP A 260 16.23 -28.10 -21.91
CA ASP A 260 15.63 -29.30 -21.36
C ASP A 260 14.38 -28.96 -20.53
N GLY A 261 13.22 -29.02 -21.18
CA GLY A 261 11.94 -28.74 -20.54
C GLY A 261 11.52 -29.77 -19.48
N ALA A 262 11.96 -31.03 -19.61
CA ALA A 262 11.63 -32.08 -18.64
C ALA A 262 12.37 -31.82 -17.33
N ARG A 263 13.70 -31.63 -17.41
CA ARG A 263 14.52 -31.28 -16.25
C ARG A 263 14.07 -29.96 -15.61
N LEU A 264 13.67 -28.98 -16.41
CA LEU A 264 13.17 -27.69 -15.91
C LEU A 264 11.92 -27.83 -15.04
N LEU A 265 10.96 -28.65 -15.47
CA LEU A 265 9.74 -28.90 -14.69
C LEU A 265 9.99 -29.81 -13.48
N ASP A 266 10.93 -30.75 -13.58
CA ASP A 266 11.32 -31.58 -12.43
C ASP A 266 11.97 -30.74 -11.32
N GLU A 267 12.85 -29.81 -11.66
CA GLU A 267 13.42 -28.86 -10.69
C GLU A 267 12.35 -27.94 -10.08
N ALA A 268 11.38 -27.48 -10.88
CA ALA A 268 10.24 -26.72 -10.37
C ALA A 268 9.34 -27.56 -9.43
N ALA A 269 9.18 -28.86 -9.70
CA ALA A 269 8.43 -29.77 -8.86
C ALA A 269 9.15 -30.02 -7.52
N GLN A 270 10.47 -30.23 -7.55
CA GLN A 270 11.30 -30.36 -6.33
C GLN A 270 11.26 -29.08 -5.48
N LEU A 271 11.30 -27.91 -6.12
CA LEU A 271 11.11 -26.65 -5.42
C LEU A 271 9.74 -26.60 -4.74
N ALA A 272 8.68 -27.06 -5.41
CA ALA A 272 7.33 -27.04 -4.85
C ALA A 272 7.15 -27.86 -3.57
N GLU A 273 7.98 -28.88 -3.32
CA GLU A 273 7.91 -29.72 -2.09
C GLU A 273 8.11 -28.90 -0.81
N PHE A 274 8.88 -27.81 -0.90
CA PHE A 274 9.20 -26.94 0.23
C PHE A 274 8.31 -25.68 0.30
N SER A 275 7.26 -25.61 -0.53
CA SER A 275 6.34 -24.45 -0.63
C SER A 275 7.06 -23.07 -0.66
N PRO A 276 7.96 -22.84 -1.62
CA PRO A 276 8.78 -21.65 -1.67
C PRO A 276 7.97 -20.42 -2.05
N ASP A 277 8.50 -19.25 -1.73
CA ASP A 277 8.02 -18.02 -2.34
C ASP A 277 8.48 -17.92 -3.80
N TRP A 278 7.56 -18.19 -4.72
CA TRP A 278 7.78 -18.11 -6.16
C TRP A 278 8.20 -16.72 -6.64
N ALA A 279 7.77 -15.64 -5.95
CA ALA A 279 8.20 -14.29 -6.27
C ALA A 279 9.70 -14.12 -5.96
N SER A 280 10.13 -14.60 -4.80
CA SER A 280 11.54 -14.63 -4.41
C SER A 280 12.41 -15.48 -5.34
N ILE A 281 11.91 -16.62 -5.85
CA ILE A 281 12.63 -17.40 -6.88
C ILE A 281 12.82 -16.59 -8.16
N LEU A 282 11.78 -15.92 -8.66
CA LEU A 282 11.88 -15.08 -9.86
C LEU A 282 12.80 -13.88 -9.65
N ASP A 283 12.82 -13.29 -8.44
CA ASP A 283 13.76 -12.22 -8.09
C ASP A 283 15.21 -12.73 -8.03
N ALA A 284 15.46 -13.92 -7.48
CA ALA A 284 16.76 -14.56 -7.51
C ALA A 284 17.21 -14.89 -8.96
N PHE A 285 16.26 -15.34 -9.80
CA PHE A 285 16.48 -15.59 -11.21
C PHE A 285 16.88 -14.30 -11.96
N ALA A 286 16.16 -13.20 -11.72
CA ALA A 286 16.44 -11.90 -12.30
C ALA A 286 17.80 -11.35 -11.84
N GLN A 287 18.16 -11.49 -10.56
CA GLN A 287 19.46 -11.11 -10.02
C GLN A 287 20.61 -11.90 -10.68
N ALA A 288 20.43 -13.21 -10.86
CA ALA A 288 21.41 -14.05 -11.54
C ALA A 288 21.62 -13.64 -13.01
N LEU A 289 20.52 -13.45 -13.75
CA LEU A 289 20.56 -12.97 -15.13
C LEU A 289 21.21 -11.59 -15.26
N HIS A 290 20.95 -10.68 -14.32
CA HIS A 290 21.62 -9.38 -14.27
C HIS A 290 23.14 -9.54 -14.11
N ARG A 291 23.60 -10.41 -13.21
CA ARG A 291 25.05 -10.66 -13.02
C ARG A 291 25.71 -11.26 -14.26
N ILE A 292 25.02 -12.20 -14.91
CA ILE A 292 25.46 -12.78 -16.20
C ILE A 292 25.59 -11.66 -17.25
N GLN A 293 24.60 -10.77 -17.35
CA GLN A 293 24.66 -9.65 -18.30
C GLN A 293 25.81 -8.68 -18.00
N VAL A 294 26.01 -8.32 -16.73
CA VAL A 294 27.12 -7.44 -16.31
C VAL A 294 28.44 -8.07 -16.71
N LYS A 295 28.64 -9.38 -16.49
CA LYS A 295 29.85 -10.08 -16.91
C LYS A 295 30.05 -10.06 -18.43
N GLN A 296 28.97 -10.26 -19.20
CA GLN A 296 29.02 -10.26 -20.67
C GLN A 296 29.35 -8.89 -21.27
N LEU A 297 28.76 -7.81 -20.76
CA LEU A 297 28.89 -6.48 -21.33
C LEU A 297 29.99 -5.64 -20.68
N VAL A 298 30.30 -5.89 -19.41
CA VAL A 298 31.30 -5.14 -18.63
C VAL A 298 32.22 -6.12 -17.88
N PRO A 299 33.15 -6.82 -18.57
CA PRO A 299 33.96 -7.88 -17.98
C PRO A 299 34.89 -7.43 -16.84
N GLY A 300 35.16 -6.12 -16.75
CA GLY A 300 36.03 -5.52 -15.73
C GLY A 300 35.38 -5.26 -14.38
N VAL A 301 34.07 -5.50 -14.23
CA VAL A 301 33.36 -5.42 -12.94
C VAL A 301 33.36 -6.80 -12.29
N ASP A 302 33.87 -6.88 -11.06
CA ASP A 302 33.72 -8.08 -10.24
C ASP A 302 32.26 -8.19 -9.79
N VAL A 303 31.60 -9.26 -10.22
CA VAL A 303 30.19 -9.54 -9.92
C VAL A 303 30.03 -10.41 -8.66
N GLY A 304 31.12 -10.63 -7.92
CA GLY A 304 31.20 -11.45 -6.72
C GLY A 304 31.12 -12.95 -7.01
N SER A 305 31.69 -13.78 -6.12
CA SER A 305 31.53 -15.23 -6.16
C SER A 305 30.24 -15.65 -5.44
N ASP A 306 29.41 -16.47 -6.08
CA ASP A 306 28.21 -17.03 -5.48
C ASP A 306 28.06 -18.49 -5.95
N ALA A 307 27.07 -19.22 -5.43
CA ALA A 307 26.80 -20.61 -5.84
C ALA A 307 26.36 -20.77 -7.31
N ILE A 308 26.16 -19.66 -8.02
CA ILE A 308 25.77 -19.59 -9.44
C ILE A 308 27.04 -19.43 -10.28
N ASP A 309 27.27 -20.36 -11.20
CA ASP A 309 28.40 -20.31 -12.13
C ASP A 309 28.12 -19.31 -13.27
N VAL A 310 28.33 -18.03 -12.95
CA VAL A 310 28.10 -16.90 -13.85
C VAL A 310 29.04 -16.96 -15.05
N GLU A 311 30.28 -17.42 -14.90
CA GLU A 311 31.28 -17.45 -15.96
C GLU A 311 30.89 -18.45 -17.07
N THR A 312 30.48 -19.65 -16.68
CA THR A 312 30.01 -20.66 -17.65
C THR A 312 28.72 -20.22 -18.33
N LEU A 313 27.77 -19.63 -17.61
CA LEU A 313 26.51 -19.17 -18.20
C LEU A 313 26.71 -17.96 -19.12
N ALA A 314 27.61 -17.03 -18.76
CA ALA A 314 27.94 -15.85 -19.57
C ALA A 314 28.57 -16.21 -20.92
N THR A 315 29.35 -17.29 -20.98
CA THR A 315 29.95 -17.75 -22.24
C THR A 315 28.99 -18.57 -23.11
N ARG A 316 28.05 -19.29 -22.48
CA ARG A 316 27.10 -20.16 -23.18
C ARG A 316 25.87 -19.43 -23.72
N LEU A 317 25.41 -18.39 -23.04
CA LEU A 317 24.19 -17.66 -23.39
C LEU A 317 24.50 -16.44 -24.26
N ARG A 318 23.60 -16.12 -25.18
CA ARG A 318 23.68 -14.87 -25.95
C ARG A 318 23.21 -13.69 -25.10
N PRO A 319 23.84 -12.51 -25.18
CA PRO A 319 23.42 -11.33 -24.41
C PRO A 319 21.94 -10.94 -24.63
N GLU A 320 21.43 -11.06 -25.85
CA GLU A 320 20.04 -10.72 -26.19
C GLU A 320 19.06 -11.69 -25.52
N LEU A 321 19.44 -12.96 -25.39
CA LEU A 321 18.64 -13.98 -24.73
C LEU A 321 18.58 -13.75 -23.22
N VAL A 322 19.69 -13.34 -22.61
CA VAL A 322 19.75 -12.99 -21.18
C VAL A 322 18.85 -11.79 -20.89
N GLN A 323 18.85 -10.76 -21.74
CA GLN A 323 17.92 -9.63 -21.63
C GLN A 323 16.44 -10.06 -21.76
N LEU A 324 16.13 -10.92 -22.72
CA LEU A 324 14.77 -11.44 -22.91
C LEU A 324 14.29 -12.21 -21.68
N TRP A 325 15.11 -13.13 -21.17
CA TRP A 325 14.80 -13.89 -19.96
C TRP A 325 14.69 -12.99 -18.73
N TYR A 326 15.54 -11.97 -18.62
CA TYR A 326 15.45 -11.01 -17.52
C TYR A 326 14.10 -10.28 -17.53
N GLN A 327 13.66 -9.81 -18.70
CA GLN A 327 12.35 -9.19 -18.85
C GLN A 327 11.20 -10.17 -18.56
N MET A 328 11.31 -11.42 -19.01
CA MET A 328 10.31 -12.46 -18.71
C MET A 328 10.22 -12.77 -17.21
N ALA A 329 11.34 -12.77 -16.48
CA ALA A 329 11.36 -12.97 -15.03
C ALA A 329 10.64 -11.82 -14.30
N LEU A 330 10.93 -10.57 -14.68
CA LEU A 330 10.27 -9.39 -14.12
C LEU A 330 8.76 -9.37 -14.38
N ASN A 331 8.36 -9.67 -15.63
CA ASN A 331 6.95 -9.73 -16.01
C ASN A 331 6.24 -10.90 -15.31
N GLY A 332 6.88 -12.07 -15.25
CA GLY A 332 6.35 -13.24 -14.54
C GLY A 332 6.09 -12.95 -13.07
N ARG A 333 6.99 -12.20 -12.41
CA ARG A 333 6.82 -11.79 -11.01
C ARG A 333 5.66 -10.82 -10.82
N ARG A 334 5.54 -9.81 -11.69
CA ARG A 334 4.41 -8.87 -11.67
C ARG A 334 3.08 -9.59 -11.90
N ASP A 335 3.07 -10.53 -12.83
CA ASP A 335 1.85 -11.22 -13.29
C ASP A 335 1.50 -12.43 -12.38
N LEU A 336 2.36 -12.79 -11.42
CA LEU A 336 2.22 -13.95 -10.55
C LEU A 336 0.91 -13.96 -9.76
N GLY A 337 0.48 -12.78 -9.27
CA GLY A 337 -0.77 -12.62 -8.52
C GLY A 337 -2.04 -12.75 -9.36
N TYR A 338 -1.93 -12.73 -10.69
CA TYR A 338 -3.05 -12.92 -11.62
C TYR A 338 -3.16 -14.37 -12.13
N ALA A 339 -2.16 -15.21 -11.84
CA ALA A 339 -2.17 -16.60 -12.25
C ALA A 339 -3.18 -17.43 -11.42
N PRO A 340 -3.76 -18.52 -11.98
CA PRO A 340 -4.67 -19.41 -11.25
C PRO A 340 -4.07 -19.99 -9.97
N SER A 341 -2.76 -20.22 -9.97
CA SER A 341 -1.96 -20.49 -8.78
C SER A 341 -0.56 -19.87 -8.96
N PRO A 342 0.14 -19.46 -7.88
CA PRO A 342 1.50 -18.95 -7.96
C PRO A 342 2.46 -19.94 -8.65
N ARG A 343 2.34 -21.23 -8.34
CA ARG A 343 3.12 -22.29 -8.99
C ARG A 343 2.88 -22.33 -10.50
N SER A 344 1.63 -22.33 -10.94
CA SER A 344 1.31 -22.34 -12.38
C SER A 344 1.81 -21.08 -13.08
N GLY A 345 1.75 -19.91 -12.41
CA GLY A 345 2.32 -18.67 -12.95
C GLY A 345 3.84 -18.73 -13.12
N PHE A 346 4.54 -19.35 -12.17
CA PHE A 346 5.97 -19.61 -12.24
C PHE A 346 6.33 -20.59 -13.36
N GLU A 347 5.68 -21.75 -13.41
CA GLU A 347 5.88 -22.76 -14.47
C GLU A 347 5.62 -22.16 -15.86
N MET A 348 4.56 -21.37 -16.02
CA MET A 348 4.28 -20.69 -17.29
C MET A 348 5.34 -19.65 -17.66
N THR A 349 5.95 -18.99 -16.69
CA THR A 349 7.06 -18.06 -16.92
C THR A 349 8.30 -18.81 -17.42
N LEU A 350 8.64 -19.94 -16.80
CA LEU A 350 9.73 -20.82 -17.23
C LEU A 350 9.48 -21.40 -18.63
N LEU A 351 8.26 -21.88 -18.90
CA LEU A 351 7.88 -22.40 -20.21
C LEU A 351 7.94 -21.32 -21.30
N ARG A 352 7.61 -20.07 -20.99
CA ARG A 352 7.80 -18.94 -21.92
C ARG A 352 9.29 -18.71 -22.21
N MET A 353 10.14 -18.71 -21.19
CA MET A 353 11.59 -18.59 -21.39
C MET A 353 12.16 -19.72 -22.25
N LEU A 354 11.62 -20.94 -22.09
CA LEU A 354 11.99 -22.10 -22.89
C LEU A 354 11.51 -22.00 -24.35
N ALA A 355 10.27 -21.55 -24.57
CA ALA A 355 9.65 -21.47 -25.88
C ALA A 355 10.20 -20.33 -26.76
N PHE A 356 10.49 -19.18 -26.15
CA PHE A 356 10.95 -17.98 -26.86
C PHE A 356 12.47 -17.88 -26.86
N ARG A 357 13.12 -18.67 -27.72
CA ARG A 357 14.57 -18.61 -27.98
C ARG A 357 14.79 -18.12 -29.41
N PRO A 358 15.21 -16.86 -29.64
CA PRO A 358 15.19 -16.23 -30.95
C PRO A 358 16.07 -16.86 -32.04
N ASP A 359 16.81 -17.94 -31.78
CA ASP A 359 17.37 -18.82 -32.82
C ASP A 359 17.64 -20.21 -32.22
N ALA A 360 16.70 -21.15 -32.38
CA ALA A 360 17.05 -22.56 -32.31
C ALA A 360 17.39 -23.00 -33.76
N PRO A 361 18.66 -23.28 -34.09
CA PRO A 361 18.99 -23.85 -35.39
C PRO A 361 18.38 -25.26 -35.46
N GLY A 362 17.18 -25.36 -36.04
CA GLY A 362 16.45 -26.62 -36.13
C GLY A 362 14.92 -26.52 -36.20
N ALA A 363 14.31 -25.38 -35.89
CA ALA A 363 12.85 -25.23 -36.02
C ALA A 363 12.43 -24.87 -37.46
N GLN A 364 12.77 -25.74 -38.44
CA GLN A 364 11.91 -25.89 -39.60
C GLN A 364 10.63 -26.54 -39.09
N ALA A 365 9.61 -25.73 -38.87
CA ALA A 365 8.25 -26.22 -38.70
C ALA A 365 7.92 -27.09 -39.91
N THR A 366 7.77 -28.40 -39.69
CA THR A 366 7.20 -29.34 -40.64
C THR A 366 5.73 -28.96 -40.85
N MET A 367 5.48 -27.96 -41.69
CA MET A 367 4.17 -27.77 -42.28
C MET A 367 3.98 -28.88 -43.33
N PRO A 368 2.83 -29.60 -43.35
CA PRO A 368 2.55 -30.53 -44.43
C PRO A 368 2.49 -29.75 -45.74
N GLN A 369 3.37 -30.07 -46.70
CA GLN A 369 3.28 -29.53 -48.04
C GLN A 369 2.02 -30.07 -48.73
N PRO A 370 1.14 -29.21 -49.28
CA PRO A 370 0.08 -29.66 -50.17
C PRO A 370 0.69 -30.09 -51.51
N GLN A 371 0.35 -31.30 -51.97
CA GLN A 371 0.66 -31.76 -53.32
C GLN A 371 0.03 -30.83 -54.37
N PRO A 372 0.67 -30.65 -55.54
CA PRO A 372 0.20 -29.71 -56.55
C PRO A 372 -1.03 -30.26 -57.29
N ALA A 373 -2.21 -29.76 -56.94
CA ALA A 373 -3.40 -29.87 -57.79
C ALA A 373 -3.44 -28.68 -58.75
N THR A 374 -3.27 -29.00 -60.03
CA THR A 374 -3.56 -28.25 -61.26
C THR A 374 -4.04 -26.80 -61.11
N ALA A 375 -3.19 -25.89 -61.58
CA ALA A 375 -3.51 -24.50 -61.86
C ALA A 375 -4.57 -24.38 -62.96
N HIS A 376 -5.69 -23.72 -62.67
CA HIS A 376 -6.40 -22.78 -63.54
C HIS A 376 -7.47 -22.09 -62.67
N THR A 377 -7.51 -20.75 -62.68
CA THR A 377 -8.49 -19.80 -62.05
C THR A 377 -8.07 -19.01 -60.81
N ALA A 378 -6.88 -18.38 -60.81
CA ALA A 378 -6.54 -17.36 -59.80
C ALA A 378 -5.91 -16.07 -60.37
N SER A 379 -6.34 -15.61 -61.55
CA SER A 379 -5.85 -14.35 -62.14
C SER A 379 -6.88 -13.22 -62.20
N GLN A 380 -8.00 -13.31 -61.47
CA GLN A 380 -9.03 -12.25 -61.46
C GLN A 380 -9.23 -11.58 -60.09
N SER A 381 -8.59 -12.06 -59.02
CA SER A 381 -8.76 -11.51 -57.66
C SER A 381 -7.68 -10.51 -57.23
N SER A 382 -6.62 -10.33 -58.02
CA SER A 382 -5.53 -9.38 -57.73
C SER A 382 -5.81 -7.96 -58.25
N GLN A 383 -6.53 -7.80 -59.35
CA GLN A 383 -6.89 -6.48 -59.89
C GLN A 383 -8.01 -5.78 -59.10
N ALA A 384 -9.01 -6.52 -58.61
CA ALA A 384 -10.10 -5.95 -57.81
C ALA A 384 -9.66 -5.41 -56.43
N ARG A 385 -8.57 -5.95 -55.86
CA ARG A 385 -8.02 -5.48 -54.56
C ARG A 385 -7.13 -4.24 -54.70
N ALA A 386 -6.49 -4.06 -55.86
CA ALA A 386 -5.67 -2.87 -56.13
C ALA A 386 -6.53 -1.61 -56.35
N ASP A 387 -7.67 -1.74 -57.04
CA ASP A 387 -8.60 -0.62 -57.28
C ASP A 387 -9.35 -0.17 -56.02
N ALA A 388 -9.64 -1.10 -55.10
CA ALA A 388 -10.27 -0.78 -53.82
C ALA A 388 -9.34 0.01 -52.88
N ALA A 389 -8.04 -0.32 -52.89
CA ALA A 389 -7.03 0.39 -52.09
C ALA A 389 -6.74 1.80 -52.64
N ALA A 390 -6.84 2.02 -53.95
CA ALA A 390 -6.68 3.33 -54.58
C ALA A 390 -7.85 4.28 -54.27
N ARG A 391 -9.09 3.78 -54.26
CA ARG A 391 -10.29 4.59 -53.91
C ARG A 391 -10.34 4.98 -52.44
N ALA A 392 -9.86 4.11 -51.54
CA ALA A 392 -9.77 4.42 -50.11
C ALA A 392 -8.76 5.54 -49.79
N ARG A 393 -7.67 5.65 -50.56
CA ARG A 393 -6.67 6.72 -50.39
C ARG A 393 -7.14 8.07 -50.95
N ALA A 394 -7.95 8.07 -52.00
CA ALA A 394 -8.54 9.31 -52.55
C ALA A 394 -9.60 9.91 -51.61
N ALA A 395 -10.41 9.08 -50.93
CA ALA A 395 -11.45 9.53 -50.00
C ALA A 395 -10.92 10.14 -48.68
N MET A 396 -9.69 9.80 -48.27
CA MET A 396 -9.05 10.36 -47.06
C MET A 396 -8.30 11.68 -47.30
N ALA A 397 -8.14 12.11 -48.56
CA ALA A 397 -7.44 13.35 -48.90
C ALA A 397 -8.38 14.58 -48.98
N GLU A 398 -9.70 14.39 -48.95
CA GLU A 398 -10.68 15.48 -49.19
C GLU A 398 -11.43 15.95 -47.93
N ALA A 399 -11.00 15.53 -46.73
CA ALA A 399 -11.58 15.98 -45.47
C ALA A 399 -10.50 16.28 -44.42
N ALA A 400 -9.81 17.42 -44.57
CA ALA A 400 -8.99 18.02 -43.53
C ALA A 400 -9.34 19.51 -43.37
N PRO A 401 -9.74 20.00 -42.17
CA PRO A 401 -9.97 21.42 -41.94
C PRO A 401 -8.64 22.18 -41.81
N ALA A 402 -8.56 23.35 -42.46
CA ALA A 402 -7.41 24.24 -42.42
C ALA A 402 -7.21 24.85 -41.01
N SER A 403 -5.99 24.75 -40.47
CA SER A 403 -5.56 25.45 -39.26
C SER A 403 -4.81 26.75 -39.61
N PRO A 404 -5.01 27.87 -38.88
CA PRO A 404 -4.38 29.16 -39.18
C PRO A 404 -2.88 29.19 -38.81
N GLN A 405 -2.08 29.80 -39.68
CA GLN A 405 -0.64 30.04 -39.50
C GLN A 405 -0.34 31.10 -38.43
N ALA A 406 0.65 30.82 -37.58
CA ALA A 406 1.24 31.77 -36.65
C ALA A 406 2.36 32.61 -37.33
N PRO A 407 2.51 33.91 -37.01
CA PRO A 407 3.54 34.77 -37.59
C PRO A 407 4.92 34.61 -36.90
N PRO A 408 6.03 35.01 -37.57
CA PRO A 408 7.40 34.72 -37.14
C PRO A 408 7.92 35.66 -36.02
N PRO A 409 8.99 35.28 -35.29
CA PRO A 409 9.48 36.03 -34.14
C PRO A 409 10.40 37.19 -34.51
N ALA A 410 10.31 38.29 -33.76
CA ALA A 410 11.22 39.44 -33.78
C ALA A 410 12.16 39.41 -32.56
N PRO A 411 13.35 40.05 -32.62
CA PRO A 411 14.48 39.76 -31.75
C PRO A 411 14.43 40.46 -30.38
N VAL A 412 15.15 39.87 -29.42
CA VAL A 412 15.23 40.24 -28.01
C VAL A 412 16.13 41.47 -27.79
N SER A 413 15.64 42.44 -27.02
CA SER A 413 16.45 43.44 -26.33
C SER A 413 16.01 43.55 -24.86
N ALA A 414 16.98 43.61 -23.95
CA ALA A 414 16.81 43.81 -22.51
C ALA A 414 17.21 45.26 -22.12
N PRO A 415 17.19 45.66 -20.83
CA PRO A 415 16.02 46.11 -20.06
C PRO A 415 16.19 47.55 -19.51
N ILE A 416 15.08 48.27 -19.22
CA ILE A 416 15.09 49.51 -18.40
C ILE A 416 13.90 49.52 -17.41
N ALA A 417 14.14 50.14 -16.27
CA ALA A 417 13.51 50.06 -14.96
C ALA A 417 12.13 50.73 -14.74
N ALA A 418 11.34 50.12 -13.84
CA ALA A 418 10.49 50.66 -12.73
C ALA A 418 9.43 51.79 -12.99
N PRO A 419 8.48 52.13 -12.07
CA PRO A 419 8.13 51.57 -10.74
C PRO A 419 6.62 51.34 -10.44
N VAL A 420 6.37 50.53 -9.40
CA VAL A 420 5.36 50.58 -8.29
C VAL A 420 4.00 51.27 -8.51
N SER A 421 2.89 50.54 -8.33
CA SER A 421 1.73 50.99 -7.52
C SER A 421 0.85 49.82 -7.03
N ALA A 422 0.32 49.94 -5.81
CA ALA A 422 -0.43 48.96 -5.03
C ALA A 422 -1.84 48.61 -5.56
N PRO A 423 -2.45 47.47 -5.18
CA PRO A 423 -3.86 47.21 -5.42
C PRO A 423 -4.73 47.67 -4.24
N ALA A 424 -5.74 48.48 -4.55
CA ALA A 424 -6.88 48.79 -3.71
C ALA A 424 -8.12 47.98 -4.14
N GLU A 425 -9.06 47.92 -3.22
CA GLU A 425 -10.09 46.92 -2.95
C GLU A 425 -11.44 47.15 -3.68
N MET A 426 -12.35 46.17 -3.54
CA MET A 426 -13.82 46.15 -3.79
C MET A 426 -14.31 45.67 -5.19
N PRO A 427 -15.59 45.25 -5.34
CA PRO A 427 -16.40 44.31 -4.56
C PRO A 427 -17.19 43.30 -5.45
N ILE A 428 -17.85 42.33 -4.79
CA ILE A 428 -18.65 41.22 -5.36
C ILE A 428 -20.02 41.69 -5.90
N ALA A 429 -20.44 41.14 -7.05
CA ALA A 429 -21.82 41.19 -7.58
C ALA A 429 -22.26 39.83 -8.21
N PRO A 430 -23.57 39.54 -8.30
CA PRO A 430 -24.12 38.18 -8.27
C PRO A 430 -24.36 37.52 -9.65
N LYS A 431 -24.49 36.18 -9.64
CA LYS A 431 -24.72 35.31 -10.81
C LYS A 431 -26.19 35.30 -11.29
N PRO A 432 -26.45 35.19 -12.61
CA PRO A 432 -27.81 35.09 -13.16
C PRO A 432 -28.33 33.65 -13.23
N ARG A 433 -29.67 33.57 -13.24
CA ARG A 433 -30.55 32.40 -13.31
C ARG A 433 -30.72 31.97 -14.78
N VAL A 434 -30.61 30.67 -15.08
CA VAL A 434 -30.88 30.12 -16.43
C VAL A 434 -32.19 29.35 -16.40
N ALA A 435 -33.00 29.63 -17.44
CA ALA A 435 -34.37 29.18 -17.65
C ALA A 435 -34.48 27.77 -18.23
N ASP A 436 -35.68 27.20 -18.04
CA ASP A 436 -36.19 25.95 -18.58
C ASP A 436 -36.12 25.86 -20.11
N VAL A 437 -35.78 24.66 -20.60
CA VAL A 437 -36.00 24.23 -21.99
C VAL A 437 -36.51 22.79 -21.98
N ALA A 438 -37.74 22.58 -22.43
CA ALA A 438 -38.21 21.32 -23.00
C ALA A 438 -37.87 21.29 -24.51
N PRO A 439 -37.70 20.12 -25.16
CA PRO A 439 -38.87 19.55 -25.85
C PRO A 439 -38.94 18.01 -26.01
N ALA A 440 -40.19 17.56 -26.17
CA ALA A 440 -40.75 16.56 -27.09
C ALA A 440 -40.14 15.13 -27.23
N GLY A 441 -40.83 14.17 -26.58
CA GLY A 441 -41.71 13.20 -27.24
C GLY A 441 -41.11 12.08 -28.09
N HIS A 442 -41.14 10.85 -27.57
CA HIS A 442 -41.48 9.63 -28.33
C HIS A 442 -42.40 8.78 -27.46
N ALA A 443 -43.58 8.45 -28.00
CA ALA A 443 -44.52 7.52 -27.41
C ALA A 443 -44.23 6.10 -27.89
N TYR A 444 -44.16 5.15 -26.94
CA TYR A 444 -44.57 3.77 -27.16
C TYR A 444 -45.32 3.31 -25.91
N ALA A 445 -46.54 2.83 -26.13
CA ALA A 445 -47.36 2.17 -25.14
C ALA A 445 -46.77 0.79 -24.81
N SER A 446 -46.75 0.44 -23.53
CA SER A 446 -46.86 -0.96 -23.09
C SER A 446 -47.42 -0.97 -21.67
N ALA A 447 -48.62 -1.52 -21.55
CA ALA A 447 -49.19 -1.90 -20.28
C ALA A 447 -48.41 -3.12 -19.74
N ALA A 448 -47.41 -2.85 -18.90
CA ALA A 448 -46.94 -3.81 -17.91
C ALA A 448 -47.31 -3.22 -16.55
N SER A 449 -47.91 -4.01 -15.67
CA SER A 449 -48.09 -3.61 -14.28
C SER A 449 -46.71 -3.47 -13.64
N THR A 450 -46.10 -2.29 -13.74
CA THR A 450 -44.85 -1.99 -13.06
C THR A 450 -45.14 -1.94 -11.58
N MET A 451 -44.54 -2.85 -10.80
CA MET A 451 -44.61 -2.72 -9.35
C MET A 451 -43.97 -1.38 -8.96
N LEU A 452 -44.73 -0.54 -8.27
CA LEU A 452 -44.21 0.71 -7.74
C LEU A 452 -43.57 0.44 -6.38
N VAL A 453 -42.37 0.96 -6.14
CA VAL A 453 -41.84 1.09 -4.78
C VAL A 453 -42.71 2.11 -4.04
N THR A 454 -43.53 1.66 -3.11
CA THR A 454 -44.54 2.51 -2.45
C THR A 454 -44.01 3.23 -1.22
N ASP A 455 -43.01 2.68 -0.55
CA ASP A 455 -42.45 3.22 0.70
C ASP A 455 -40.98 2.82 0.90
N THR A 456 -40.39 3.33 1.99
CA THR A 456 -39.02 3.05 2.40
C THR A 456 -38.79 1.57 2.71
N GLU A 457 -39.77 0.86 3.27
CA GLU A 457 -39.62 -0.58 3.58
C GLU A 457 -39.52 -1.42 2.31
N HIS A 458 -40.37 -1.18 1.33
CA HIS A 458 -40.28 -1.82 0.02
C HIS A 458 -38.95 -1.52 -0.69
N TRP A 459 -38.38 -0.33 -0.51
CA TRP A 459 -37.04 -0.02 -1.02
C TRP A 459 -35.95 -0.88 -0.36
N LEU A 460 -35.99 -1.02 0.97
CA LEU A 460 -35.01 -1.80 1.72
C LEU A 460 -35.07 -3.30 1.37
N GLU A 461 -36.27 -3.85 1.24
CA GLU A 461 -36.47 -5.24 0.79
C GLU A 461 -35.96 -5.47 -0.64
N LEU A 462 -36.19 -4.49 -1.52
CA LEU A 462 -35.75 -4.55 -2.89
C LEU A 462 -34.22 -4.55 -2.98
N VAL A 463 -33.53 -3.69 -2.22
CA VAL A 463 -32.05 -3.68 -2.15
C VAL A 463 -31.51 -5.02 -1.67
N ALA A 464 -32.16 -5.65 -0.67
CA ALA A 464 -31.77 -6.97 -0.18
C ALA A 464 -31.94 -8.08 -1.23
N ARG A 465 -33.00 -8.01 -2.04
CA ARG A 465 -33.33 -9.03 -3.07
C ARG A 465 -32.62 -8.84 -4.40
N CYS A 466 -32.09 -7.65 -4.69
CA CYS A 466 -31.45 -7.34 -5.98
C CYS A 466 -30.14 -8.11 -6.24
N GLY A 467 -29.54 -8.74 -5.22
CA GLY A 467 -28.32 -9.55 -5.40
C GLY A 467 -27.11 -8.75 -5.90
N LEU A 468 -27.10 -7.44 -5.69
CA LEU A 468 -26.02 -6.54 -6.09
C LEU A 468 -24.69 -6.95 -5.44
N ARG A 469 -23.58 -6.79 -6.15
CA ARG A 469 -22.23 -7.11 -5.66
C ARG A 469 -21.30 -5.91 -5.80
N GLY A 470 -20.31 -5.82 -4.90
CA GLY A 470 -19.25 -4.82 -4.98
C GLY A 470 -19.76 -3.37 -4.86
N PRO A 471 -19.18 -2.41 -5.62
CA PRO A 471 -19.49 -0.99 -5.49
C PRO A 471 -20.96 -0.60 -5.78
N ALA A 472 -21.66 -1.35 -6.65
CA ALA A 472 -23.07 -1.11 -6.93
C ALA A 472 -23.98 -1.45 -5.73
N LYS A 473 -23.59 -2.46 -4.93
CA LYS A 473 -24.27 -2.77 -3.67
C LYS A 473 -24.11 -1.64 -2.65
N LEU A 474 -22.88 -1.13 -2.51
CA LEU A 474 -22.59 0.00 -1.62
C LEU A 474 -23.39 1.26 -2.00
N LEU A 475 -23.53 1.54 -3.29
CA LEU A 475 -24.38 2.63 -3.78
C LEU A 475 -25.85 2.44 -3.37
N ALA A 476 -26.40 1.24 -3.55
CA ALA A 476 -27.78 0.93 -3.18
C ALA A 476 -28.02 0.99 -1.67
N GLU A 477 -27.09 0.46 -0.87
CA GLU A 477 -27.20 0.39 0.58
C GLU A 477 -27.14 1.76 1.26
N ASN A 478 -26.43 2.72 0.67
CA ASN A 478 -26.29 4.07 1.19
C ASN A 478 -27.35 5.05 0.64
N ALA A 479 -28.21 4.60 -0.28
CA ALA A 479 -29.27 5.41 -0.86
C ALA A 479 -30.57 5.28 -0.04
N ALA A 480 -31.19 6.42 0.29
CA ALA A 480 -32.49 6.49 0.95
C ALA A 480 -33.61 6.78 -0.05
N PHE A 481 -34.75 6.12 0.11
CA PHE A 481 -35.92 6.30 -0.74
C PHE A 481 -36.57 7.68 -0.54
N LEU A 482 -36.89 8.38 -1.64
CA LEU A 482 -37.65 9.64 -1.60
C LEU A 482 -39.04 9.49 -2.22
N ALA A 483 -39.10 9.01 -3.46
CA ALA A 483 -40.36 8.86 -4.19
C ALA A 483 -40.17 7.96 -5.43
N HIS A 484 -41.25 7.34 -5.89
CA HIS A 484 -41.30 6.61 -7.15
C HIS A 484 -42.58 6.98 -7.92
N GLY A 485 -42.42 7.42 -9.17
CA GLY A 485 -43.53 7.81 -10.03
C GLY A 485 -43.06 7.96 -11.48
N ASP A 486 -43.95 7.71 -12.44
CA ASP A 486 -43.68 7.83 -13.88
C ASP A 486 -42.42 7.08 -14.37
N GLY A 487 -42.10 5.92 -13.75
CA GLY A 487 -40.92 5.12 -14.07
C GLY A 487 -39.59 5.70 -13.56
N VAL A 488 -39.63 6.75 -12.74
CA VAL A 488 -38.45 7.40 -12.15
C VAL A 488 -38.41 7.16 -10.63
N LEU A 489 -37.35 6.52 -10.17
CA LEU A 489 -37.03 6.31 -8.76
C LEU A 489 -36.12 7.42 -8.25
N LYS A 490 -36.63 8.23 -7.31
CA LYS A 490 -35.85 9.29 -6.66
C LYS A 490 -35.27 8.77 -5.35
N LEU A 491 -33.95 8.87 -5.24
CA LEU A 491 -33.19 8.46 -4.07
C LEU A 491 -32.38 9.65 -3.54
N SER A 492 -32.16 9.70 -2.23
CA SER A 492 -31.22 10.63 -1.60
C SER A 492 -29.91 9.94 -1.28
N LEU A 493 -28.81 10.66 -1.42
CA LEU A 493 -27.47 10.21 -1.09
C LEU A 493 -26.76 11.29 -0.28
N ALA A 494 -26.11 10.87 0.81
CA ALA A 494 -25.34 11.78 1.65
C ALA A 494 -24.17 12.41 0.86
N PRO A 495 -23.79 13.69 1.12
CA PRO A 495 -22.71 14.36 0.39
C PRO A 495 -21.37 13.61 0.43
N GLU A 496 -21.10 12.90 1.53
CA GLU A 496 -19.87 12.11 1.71
C GLU A 496 -19.81 10.92 0.73
N GLN A 497 -20.97 10.44 0.28
CA GLN A 497 -21.13 9.28 -0.60
C GLN A 497 -21.34 9.65 -2.06
N GLU A 498 -21.26 10.94 -2.42
CA GLU A 498 -21.44 11.41 -3.81
C GLU A 498 -20.49 10.72 -4.80
N HIS A 499 -19.28 10.37 -4.37
CA HIS A 499 -18.28 9.66 -5.18
C HIS A 499 -18.74 8.27 -5.65
N LEU A 500 -19.73 7.65 -4.98
CA LEU A 500 -20.33 6.38 -5.40
C LEU A 500 -21.29 6.54 -6.60
N LYS A 501 -21.71 7.78 -6.92
CA LYS A 501 -22.59 8.13 -8.04
C LYS A 501 -21.81 8.16 -9.36
N SER A 502 -21.23 7.02 -9.75
CA SER A 502 -20.66 6.81 -11.08
C SER A 502 -21.75 6.50 -12.11
N PRO A 503 -21.72 7.04 -13.34
CA PRO A 503 -22.64 6.67 -14.41
C PRO A 503 -22.72 5.15 -14.65
N SER A 504 -21.61 4.42 -14.49
CA SER A 504 -21.59 2.96 -14.64
C SER A 504 -22.30 2.23 -13.51
N LEU A 505 -22.18 2.73 -12.27
CA LEU A 505 -22.81 2.13 -11.09
C LEU A 505 -24.32 2.44 -11.04
N VAL A 506 -24.71 3.64 -11.48
CA VAL A 506 -26.12 3.99 -11.65
C VAL A 506 -26.80 3.09 -12.68
N LEU A 507 -26.13 2.82 -13.82
CA LEU A 507 -26.66 1.88 -14.82
C LEU A 507 -26.79 0.45 -14.28
N GLN A 508 -25.79 -0.05 -13.55
CA GLN A 508 -25.86 -1.37 -12.90
C GLN A 508 -27.00 -1.46 -11.88
N LEU A 509 -27.24 -0.38 -11.13
CA LEU A 509 -28.33 -0.28 -10.18
C LEU A 509 -29.69 -0.26 -10.90
N CYS A 510 -29.84 0.55 -11.95
CA CYS A 510 -31.06 0.59 -12.77
C CYS A 510 -31.40 -0.77 -13.37
N ASP A 511 -30.41 -1.49 -13.92
CA ASP A 511 -30.60 -2.82 -14.49
C ASP A 511 -31.00 -3.86 -13.43
N ALA A 512 -30.34 -3.86 -12.27
CA ALA A 512 -30.69 -4.78 -11.18
C ALA A 512 -32.09 -4.54 -10.61
N ILE A 513 -32.47 -3.27 -10.43
CA ILE A 513 -33.81 -2.87 -9.95
C ILE A 513 -34.86 -3.16 -11.02
N GLY A 514 -34.58 -2.83 -12.29
CA GLY A 514 -35.49 -3.04 -13.41
C GLY A 514 -35.84 -4.52 -13.60
N ARG A 515 -34.86 -5.42 -13.39
CA ARG A 515 -35.09 -6.87 -13.38
C ARG A 515 -36.04 -7.34 -12.28
N GLN A 516 -36.08 -6.66 -11.13
CA GLN A 516 -37.01 -6.98 -10.03
C GLN A 516 -38.39 -6.34 -10.20
N LEU A 517 -38.44 -5.14 -10.78
CA LEU A 517 -39.70 -4.38 -10.98
C LEU A 517 -40.39 -4.68 -12.32
N GLY A 518 -39.76 -5.47 -13.19
CA GLY A 518 -40.34 -5.95 -14.44
C GLY A 518 -40.38 -4.90 -15.56
N GLY A 519 -39.50 -3.90 -15.54
CA GLY A 519 -39.45 -2.83 -16.55
C GLY A 519 -38.24 -1.90 -16.42
N ASP A 520 -38.08 -0.99 -17.39
CA ASP A 520 -37.01 0.01 -17.38
C ASP A 520 -37.26 1.07 -16.31
N VAL A 521 -36.37 1.15 -15.31
CA VAL A 521 -36.46 2.11 -14.21
C VAL A 521 -35.33 3.13 -14.32
N GLN A 522 -35.66 4.42 -14.29
CA GLN A 522 -34.67 5.48 -14.22
C GLN A 522 -34.43 5.90 -12.78
N VAL A 523 -33.18 5.85 -12.30
CA VAL A 523 -32.83 6.30 -10.95
C VAL A 523 -32.27 7.72 -10.99
N ARG A 524 -32.81 8.62 -10.16
CA ARG A 524 -32.31 9.98 -9.95
C ARG A 524 -31.87 10.17 -8.50
N PHE A 525 -30.67 10.71 -8.32
CA PHE A 525 -30.10 10.98 -7.00
C PHE A 525 -30.13 12.46 -6.66
N GLU A 526 -30.74 12.78 -5.52
CA GLU A 526 -30.65 14.08 -4.85
C GLU A 526 -29.56 14.03 -3.78
N ILE A 527 -28.60 14.96 -3.84
CA ILE A 527 -27.53 15.04 -2.84
C ILE A 527 -28.04 15.85 -1.65
N GLY A 528 -28.00 15.26 -0.47
CA GLY A 528 -28.50 15.89 0.75
C GLY A 528 -28.52 14.91 1.91
N GLN A 529 -28.93 15.39 3.08
CA GLN A 529 -29.09 14.52 4.23
C GLN A 529 -30.17 13.47 3.91
N PRO A 530 -29.89 12.16 4.04
CA PRO A 530 -30.82 11.12 3.66
C PRO A 530 -32.12 11.27 4.46
N ARG A 531 -33.25 11.37 3.76
CA ARG A 531 -34.58 11.44 4.37
C ARG A 531 -35.11 10.02 4.48
N GLY A 532 -34.97 9.43 5.67
CA GLY A 532 -35.37 8.04 5.95
C GLY A 532 -34.19 7.13 6.24
N GLU A 533 -34.49 5.91 6.69
CA GLU A 533 -33.47 4.89 7.00
C GLU A 533 -32.88 4.32 5.70
N THR A 534 -31.56 4.16 5.66
CA THR A 534 -30.84 3.48 4.57
C THR A 534 -30.61 2.02 4.94
N ALA A 535 -30.44 1.15 3.95
CA ALA A 535 -30.17 -0.26 4.21
C ALA A 535 -28.84 -0.46 4.96
N ASN A 536 -27.86 0.43 4.77
CA ASN A 536 -26.62 0.41 5.53
C ASN A 536 -26.85 0.64 7.03
N VAL A 537 -27.69 1.62 7.39
CA VAL A 537 -28.04 1.92 8.79
C VAL A 537 -28.81 0.77 9.42
N ARG A 538 -29.81 0.22 8.72
CA ARG A 538 -30.57 -0.94 9.19
C ARG A 538 -29.69 -2.18 9.40
N ASN A 539 -28.83 -2.49 8.42
CA ASN A 539 -27.91 -3.63 8.50
C ASN A 539 -26.88 -3.45 9.61
N ALA A 540 -26.41 -2.22 9.88
CA ALA A 540 -25.53 -1.94 11.00
C ALA A 540 -26.23 -2.21 12.33
N ARG A 541 -27.45 -1.70 12.51
CA ARG A 541 -28.25 -1.93 13.71
C ARG A 541 -28.55 -3.41 13.95
N GLU A 542 -28.90 -4.16 12.89
CA GLU A 542 -29.14 -5.61 13.01
C GLU A 542 -27.86 -6.38 13.36
N ARG A 543 -26.69 -5.99 12.85
CA ARG A 543 -25.40 -6.58 13.24
C ARG A 543 -25.08 -6.28 14.70
N ASP A 544 -25.23 -5.03 15.12
CA ASP A 544 -24.96 -4.60 16.50
C ASP A 544 -25.90 -5.31 17.50
N ALA A 545 -27.18 -5.47 17.14
CA ALA A 545 -28.14 -6.25 17.93
C ALA A 545 -27.72 -7.72 18.05
N ARG A 546 -27.30 -8.36 16.96
CA ARG A 546 -26.83 -9.76 16.99
C ARG A 546 -25.55 -9.93 17.79
N GLN A 547 -24.63 -8.97 17.71
CA GLN A 547 -23.40 -8.96 18.51
C GLN A 547 -23.74 -8.87 20.00
N SER A 548 -24.60 -7.92 20.38
CA SER A 548 -25.08 -7.76 21.75
C SER A 548 -25.81 -9.01 22.27
N ASP A 549 -26.64 -9.64 21.46
CA ASP A 549 -27.34 -10.88 21.81
C ASP A 549 -26.37 -12.06 21.99
N ALA A 550 -25.34 -12.16 21.14
CA ALA A 550 -24.31 -13.19 21.26
C ALA A 550 -23.47 -13.00 22.53
N GLU A 551 -23.09 -11.76 22.85
CA GLU A 551 -22.35 -11.42 24.07
C GLU A 551 -23.16 -11.71 25.32
N SER A 552 -24.43 -11.28 25.33
CA SER A 552 -25.35 -11.52 26.45
C SER A 552 -25.63 -13.00 26.64
N GLY A 553 -25.84 -13.74 25.54
CA GLY A 553 -26.06 -15.18 25.57
C GLY A 553 -24.85 -15.96 26.08
N PHE A 554 -23.64 -15.60 25.63
CA PHE A 554 -22.40 -16.22 26.08
C PHE A 554 -22.10 -15.92 27.55
N ALA A 555 -22.34 -14.69 28.01
CA ALA A 555 -22.18 -14.32 29.42
C ALA A 555 -23.24 -14.97 30.33
N ALA A 556 -24.44 -15.24 29.80
CA ALA A 556 -25.51 -15.92 30.50
C ALA A 556 -25.38 -17.46 30.51
N ASP A 557 -24.42 -18.03 29.77
CA ASP A 557 -24.26 -19.49 29.68
C ASP A 557 -23.84 -20.09 31.05
N PRO A 558 -24.59 -21.07 31.59
CA PRO A 558 -24.29 -21.70 32.88
C PRO A 558 -22.91 -22.38 32.97
N ALA A 559 -22.31 -22.78 31.86
CA ALA A 559 -20.95 -23.33 31.82
C ALA A 559 -19.90 -22.22 31.91
N ILE A 560 -20.11 -21.10 31.21
CA ILE A 560 -19.23 -19.92 31.27
C ILE A 560 -19.28 -19.29 32.66
N GLN A 561 -20.46 -19.15 33.25
CA GLN A 561 -20.60 -18.65 34.64
C GLN A 561 -19.87 -19.54 35.64
N ARG A 562 -19.89 -20.87 35.46
CA ARG A 562 -19.11 -21.80 36.29
C ARG A 562 -17.61 -21.62 36.11
N LEU A 563 -17.12 -21.40 34.90
CA LEU A 563 -15.70 -21.15 34.64
C LEU A 563 -15.22 -19.82 35.25
N VAL A 564 -16.03 -18.78 35.16
CA VAL A 564 -15.74 -17.47 35.77
C VAL A 564 -15.74 -17.57 37.30
N GLN A 565 -16.76 -18.20 37.89
CA GLN A 565 -16.90 -18.29 39.35
C GLN A 565 -15.96 -19.31 40.02
N ALA A 566 -15.74 -20.48 39.42
CA ALA A 566 -14.96 -21.55 40.03
C ALA A 566 -13.46 -21.48 39.69
N HIS A 567 -13.10 -20.92 38.53
CA HIS A 567 -11.73 -20.92 38.03
C HIS A 567 -11.16 -19.52 37.77
N GLY A 568 -11.90 -18.45 38.09
CA GLY A 568 -11.44 -17.06 37.92
C GLY A 568 -11.18 -16.67 36.46
N ALA A 569 -11.80 -17.36 35.51
CA ALA A 569 -11.65 -17.07 34.09
C ALA A 569 -12.23 -15.69 33.74
N GLN A 570 -11.60 -14.99 32.80
CA GLN A 570 -12.08 -13.70 32.29
C GLN A 570 -12.50 -13.85 30.82
N ILE A 571 -13.66 -13.30 30.48
CA ILE A 571 -14.11 -13.20 29.08
C ILE A 571 -13.31 -12.06 28.44
N VAL A 572 -12.63 -12.36 27.33
CA VAL A 572 -11.88 -11.35 26.57
C VAL A 572 -12.89 -10.45 25.82
N PRO A 573 -12.87 -9.13 26.03
CA PRO A 573 -13.73 -8.19 25.29
C PRO A 573 -13.53 -8.36 23.77
N ASP A 574 -14.60 -8.20 22.98
CA ASP A 574 -14.60 -8.27 21.51
C ASP A 574 -14.21 -9.64 20.90
N SER A 575 -14.08 -10.70 21.71
CA SER A 575 -13.73 -12.05 21.24
C SER A 575 -14.93 -12.90 20.80
N ILE A 576 -16.15 -12.47 21.16
CA ILE A 576 -17.39 -13.18 20.86
C ILE A 576 -17.86 -12.79 19.47
N ARG A 577 -18.19 -13.77 18.62
CA ARG A 577 -18.74 -13.52 17.28
C ARG A 577 -20.08 -14.24 17.12
N PRO A 578 -21.11 -13.57 16.58
CA PRO A 578 -22.37 -14.22 16.26
C PRO A 578 -22.15 -15.27 15.17
N LEU A 579 -22.87 -16.40 15.28
CA LEU A 579 -22.85 -17.43 14.24
C LEU A 579 -23.60 -16.92 13.00
N ASP A 580 -22.94 -16.91 11.85
CA ASP A 580 -23.60 -16.62 10.58
C ASP A 580 -24.62 -17.74 10.27
N ARG A 581 -25.89 -17.38 10.14
CA ARG A 581 -26.88 -18.28 9.52
C ARG A 581 -26.54 -18.36 8.03
N SER A 582 -26.02 -19.52 7.63
CA SER A 582 -25.84 -19.93 6.23
C SER A 582 -27.12 -19.81 5.42
#